data_AF-A0A937YUC9-F1
#
_entry.id   AF-A0A937YUC9-F1
#
_cell.length_a   1.000
_cell.length_b   1.000
_cell.length_c   1.000
_cell.angle_alpha   90.00
_cell.angle_beta   90.00
_cell.angle_gamma   90.00
#
_symmetry.space_group_name_H-M   'P 1'
#
loop_
_entity.id
_entity.type
_entity.pdbx_description
1 polymer ?
#
loop_
_entity_poly.entity_id
_entity_poly.type
_entity_poly.pdbx_seq_one_letter_code
_entity_poly.pdbx_strand_id
1 'polypeptide(L)'
;MARGQRINPRPSTPEVLAVSTCLELWPATFLYLPFEHSEELADQQLSLTLFGRFAAQPDAEACLAAARRHHDIIERFGRFPHRNAALGRTSTAEEEAFLREPDSAF
;
A
#
# COMPACT_ATOMS: atom_id res chain seq x y z
N MET A 1 41.60 -28.16 0.80
CA MET A 1 40.33 -28.09 1.54
C MET A 1 39.39 -27.16 0.78
N ALA A 2 38.42 -27.71 0.03
CA ALA A 2 37.42 -26.92 -0.71
C ALA A 2 36.05 -27.12 -0.05
N ARG A 3 35.38 -26.02 0.30
CA ARG A 3 34.06 -26.01 0.93
C ARG A 3 33.01 -26.46 -0.09
N GLY A 4 32.39 -27.62 0.13
CA GLY A 4 31.24 -28.07 -0.65
C GLY A 4 30.01 -27.20 -0.36
N GLN A 5 29.45 -26.59 -1.40
CA GLN A 5 28.14 -25.94 -1.33
C GLN A 5 27.07 -27.03 -1.12
N ARG A 6 26.28 -26.88 -0.05
CA ARG A 6 25.09 -27.71 0.19
C ARG A 6 24.05 -27.36 -0.84
N ILE A 7 23.73 -28.32 -1.70
CA ILE A 7 22.61 -28.25 -2.63
C ILE A 7 21.37 -28.68 -1.84
N ASN A 8 20.43 -27.77 -1.57
CA ASN A 8 19.15 -28.15 -0.96
C ASN A 8 18.28 -28.83 -2.03
N PRO A 9 17.67 -30.00 -1.76
CA PRO A 9 16.85 -30.69 -2.74
C PRO A 9 15.50 -29.96 -2.93
N ARG A 10 15.02 -29.97 -4.18
CA ARG A 10 13.71 -29.45 -4.59
C ARG A 10 12.60 -30.38 -4.06
N PRO A 11 11.52 -29.86 -3.44
CA PRO A 11 10.41 -30.72 -3.01
C PRO A 11 9.64 -31.26 -4.22
N SER A 12 9.24 -32.53 -4.10
CA SER A 12 8.65 -33.37 -5.16
C SER A 12 7.17 -33.63 -4.91
N THR A 13 6.32 -32.60 -5.06
CA THR A 13 4.87 -32.77 -5.10
C THR A 13 4.26 -31.82 -6.13
N PRO A 14 3.26 -32.25 -6.93
CA PRO A 14 2.56 -31.37 -7.84
C PRO A 14 1.64 -30.47 -7.02
N GLU A 15 2.13 -29.27 -6.71
CA GLU A 15 1.32 -28.21 -6.14
C GLU A 15 0.30 -27.79 -7.21
N VAL A 16 -0.98 -28.01 -6.89
CA VAL A 16 -2.10 -27.51 -7.67
C VAL A 16 -1.85 -26.01 -7.86
N LEU A 17 -1.68 -25.56 -9.11
CA LEU A 17 -1.63 -24.13 -9.42
C LEU A 17 -2.99 -23.52 -9.06
N ALA A 18 -3.15 -23.16 -7.78
CA ALA A 18 -3.76 -21.89 -7.48
C ALA A 18 -3.03 -20.88 -8.37
N VAL A 19 -3.76 -19.96 -8.99
CA VAL A 19 -3.18 -18.73 -9.51
C VAL A 19 -2.68 -17.97 -8.29
N SER A 20 -1.57 -18.48 -7.75
CA SER A 20 -0.92 -18.09 -6.52
C SER A 20 -0.23 -16.81 -6.89
N THR A 21 -0.91 -15.70 -6.57
CA THR A 21 -0.41 -14.33 -6.44
C THR A 21 1.09 -14.25 -6.78
N CYS A 22 1.43 -14.23 -8.09
CA CYS A 22 2.82 -14.44 -8.54
C CYS A 22 3.76 -13.28 -8.17
N LEU A 23 3.25 -12.26 -7.48
CA LEU A 23 3.98 -11.06 -7.16
C LEU A 23 4.35 -11.07 -5.68
N GLU A 24 5.66 -10.96 -5.43
CA GLU A 24 6.23 -10.63 -4.14
C GLU A 24 5.77 -9.22 -3.71
N LEU A 25 5.85 -8.91 -2.40
CA LEU A 25 5.36 -7.66 -1.83
C LEU A 25 5.88 -6.41 -2.57
N TRP A 26 7.18 -6.39 -2.89
CA TRP A 26 7.81 -5.21 -3.49
C TRP A 26 7.33 -4.92 -4.92
N PRO A 27 7.38 -5.87 -5.87
CA PRO A 27 6.77 -5.67 -7.20
C PRO A 27 5.27 -5.36 -7.16
N ALA A 28 4.52 -6.01 -6.26
CA ALA A 28 3.08 -5.80 -6.14
C ALA A 28 2.73 -4.38 -5.67
N THR A 29 3.52 -3.84 -4.73
CA THR A 29 3.32 -2.49 -4.18
C THR A 29 3.26 -1.44 -5.29
N PHE A 30 4.18 -1.47 -6.26
CA PHE A 30 4.18 -0.51 -7.37
C PHE A 30 2.91 -0.55 -8.23
N LEU A 31 2.30 -1.73 -8.37
CA LEU A 31 1.03 -1.88 -9.09
C LEU A 31 -0.16 -1.38 -8.28
N TYR A 32 -0.04 -1.32 -6.95
CA TYR A 32 -1.13 -0.97 -6.04
C TYR A 32 -1.10 0.52 -5.64
N LEU A 33 0.06 1.17 -5.70
CA LEU A 33 0.25 2.61 -5.46
C LEU A 33 -0.74 3.50 -6.22
N PRO A 34 -1.14 3.24 -7.48
CA PRO A 34 -2.14 4.07 -8.15
C PRO A 34 -3.48 4.13 -7.42
N PHE A 35 -3.92 3.03 -6.79
CA PHE A 35 -5.15 3.00 -6.01
C PHE A 35 -4.99 3.74 -4.68
N GLU A 36 -3.85 3.56 -4.00
CA GLU A 36 -3.49 4.30 -2.79
C GLU A 36 -3.41 5.82 -3.02
N HIS A 37 -2.99 6.26 -4.21
CA HIS A 37 -2.87 7.68 -4.57
C HIS A 37 -4.12 8.28 -5.23
N SER A 38 -5.18 7.50 -5.46
CA SER A 38 -6.46 7.95 -6.00
C SER A 38 -7.24 8.77 -4.97
N GLU A 39 -7.99 9.78 -5.41
CA GLU A 39 -8.91 10.55 -4.56
C GLU A 39 -10.33 9.95 -4.53
N GLU A 40 -10.52 8.73 -5.02
CA GLU A 40 -11.79 7.99 -4.97
C GLU A 40 -11.82 6.99 -3.81
N LEU A 41 -12.89 7.02 -2.99
CA LEU A 41 -13.01 6.13 -1.83
C LEU A 41 -13.02 4.64 -2.22
N ALA A 42 -13.63 4.29 -3.35
CA ALA A 42 -13.67 2.91 -3.84
C ALA A 42 -12.25 2.38 -4.17
N ASP A 43 -11.38 3.24 -4.70
CA ASP A 43 -9.98 2.88 -4.97
C ASP A 43 -9.19 2.69 -3.67
N GLN A 44 -9.48 3.49 -2.64
CA GLN A 44 -8.87 3.32 -1.32
C GLN A 44 -9.25 1.99 -0.67
N GLN A 45 -10.52 1.60 -0.76
CA GLN A 45 -10.99 0.29 -0.29
C GLN A 45 -10.33 -0.86 -1.06
N LEU A 46 -10.14 -0.69 -2.37
CA LEU A 46 -9.41 -1.65 -3.19
C LEU A 46 -7.93 -1.72 -2.79
N SER A 47 -7.29 -0.57 -2.54
CA SER A 47 -5.91 -0.48 -2.04
C SER A 47 -5.73 -1.29 -0.76
N LEU A 48 -6.59 -1.07 0.25
CA LEU A 48 -6.58 -1.85 1.50
C LEU A 48 -6.73 -3.35 1.26
N THR A 49 -7.61 -3.75 0.35
CA THR A 49 -7.81 -5.16 -0.02
C THR A 49 -6.56 -5.75 -0.66
N LEU A 50 -5.90 -5.00 -1.56
CA LEU A 50 -4.73 -5.44 -2.30
C LEU A 50 -3.50 -5.56 -1.40
N PHE A 51 -3.19 -4.54 -0.60
CA PHE A 51 -2.10 -4.59 0.38
C PHE A 51 -2.38 -5.60 1.49
N GLY A 52 -3.64 -5.78 1.88
CA GLY A 52 -4.09 -6.77 2.87
C GLY A 52 -3.67 -8.21 2.56
N ARG A 53 -3.45 -8.54 1.28
CA ARG A 53 -2.97 -9.87 0.85
C ARG A 53 -1.58 -10.21 1.39
N PHE A 54 -0.80 -9.20 1.76
CA PHE A 54 0.55 -9.36 2.27
C PHE A 54 0.64 -9.26 3.79
N ALA A 55 -0.46 -9.12 4.53
CA ALA A 55 -0.44 -8.87 5.98
C ALA A 55 0.30 -9.91 6.82
N ALA A 56 0.47 -11.14 6.32
CA ALA A 56 1.26 -12.18 6.99
C ALA A 56 2.79 -12.08 6.74
N GLN A 57 3.23 -11.21 5.82
CA GLN A 57 4.66 -11.02 5.52
C GLN A 57 5.28 -10.05 6.54
N PRO A 58 6.46 -10.35 7.10
CA PRO A 58 7.09 -9.54 8.15
C PRO A 58 7.35 -8.07 7.79
N ASP A 59 7.50 -7.78 6.49
CA ASP A 59 7.86 -6.48 5.92
C ASP A 59 6.67 -5.70 5.35
N ALA A 60 5.47 -6.27 5.36
CA ALA A 60 4.27 -5.65 4.77
C ALA A 60 3.66 -4.52 5.61
N GLU A 61 3.99 -4.43 6.90
CA GLU A 61 3.33 -3.49 7.82
C GLU A 61 3.51 -2.03 7.41
N ALA A 62 4.68 -1.67 6.87
CA ALA A 62 4.92 -0.30 6.41
C ALA A 62 3.98 0.09 5.26
N CYS A 63 3.83 -0.79 4.26
CA CYS A 63 2.92 -0.57 3.13
C CYS A 63 1.45 -0.55 3.58
N LEU A 64 1.07 -1.45 4.49
CA LEU A 64 -0.28 -1.49 5.03
C LEU A 64 -0.62 -0.25 5.86
N ALA A 65 0.33 0.26 6.65
CA ALA A 65 0.14 1.49 7.41
C ALA A 65 -0.04 2.70 6.49
N ALA A 66 0.72 2.77 5.39
CA ALA A 66 0.57 3.82 4.38
C ALA A 66 -0.82 3.73 3.71
N ALA A 67 -1.26 2.54 3.27
CA ALA A 67 -2.56 2.35 2.64
C ALA A 67 -3.74 2.74 3.57
N ARG A 68 -3.65 2.40 4.86
CA ARG A 68 -4.64 2.83 5.88
C ARG A 68 -4.68 4.34 6.04
N ARG A 69 -3.51 4.98 6.12
CA ARG A 69 -3.44 6.44 6.23
C ARG A 69 -4.04 7.15 5.03
N HIS A 70 -3.76 6.67 3.81
CA HIS A 70 -4.38 7.22 2.60
C HIS A 70 -5.89 7.06 2.61
N HIS A 71 -6.39 5.87 2.98
CA HIS A 71 -7.82 5.61 3.12
C HIS A 71 -8.48 6.57 4.11
N ASP A 72 -7.93 6.71 5.33
CA ASP A 72 -8.53 7.53 6.38
C ASP A 72 -8.62 9.01 5.98
N ILE A 73 -7.63 9.52 5.24
CA ILE A 73 -7.64 10.89 4.71
C ILE A 73 -8.77 11.05 3.67
N ILE A 74 -8.90 10.11 2.73
CA ILE A 74 -9.94 10.16 1.71
C ILE A 74 -11.34 9.91 2.28
N GLU A 75 -11.48 9.03 3.26
CA GLU A 75 -12.75 8.81 3.97
C GLU A 75 -13.20 10.08 4.69
N ARG A 76 -12.27 10.81 5.31
CA ARG A 76 -12.56 12.06 6.03
C ARG A 76 -12.84 13.25 5.11
N PHE A 77 -11.99 13.47 4.10
CA PHE A 77 -12.00 14.70 3.30
C PHE A 77 -12.48 14.54 1.86
N GLY A 78 -12.58 13.30 1.35
CA GLY A 78 -12.89 13.00 -0.04
C GLY A 78 -11.79 13.39 -1.04
N ARG A 79 -10.62 13.82 -0.56
CA ARG A 79 -9.45 14.25 -1.33
C ARG A 79 -8.23 14.35 -0.43
N PHE A 80 -7.04 14.58 -0.98
CA PHE A 80 -5.82 14.82 -0.22
C PHE A 80 -5.59 16.31 0.02
N PRO A 81 -5.76 16.83 1.24
CA PRO A 81 -5.66 18.28 1.49
C PRO A 81 -4.29 18.87 1.16
N HIS A 82 -3.21 18.09 1.30
CA HIS A 82 -1.85 18.55 0.98
C HIS A 82 -1.66 18.81 -0.53
N ARG A 83 -2.54 18.29 -1.40
CA ARG A 83 -2.55 18.58 -2.85
C ARG A 83 -3.30 19.85 -3.20
N ASN A 84 -4.06 20.45 -2.27
CA ASN A 84 -4.95 21.57 -2.57
C ASN A 84 -4.21 22.75 -3.21
N ALA A 85 -3.09 23.19 -2.63
CA ALA A 85 -2.32 24.31 -3.16
C ALA A 85 -1.76 24.02 -4.57
N ALA A 86 -1.22 22.82 -4.78
CA ALA A 86 -0.67 22.41 -6.08
C ALA A 86 -1.74 22.29 -7.18
N LEU A 87 -2.98 21.97 -6.79
CA LEU A 87 -4.13 21.82 -7.70
C LEU A 87 -5.01 23.08 -7.77
N GLY A 88 -4.62 24.19 -7.14
CA GLY A 88 -5.39 25.44 -7.13
C GLY A 88 -6.73 25.37 -6.38
N ARG A 89 -6.87 24.44 -5.44
CA ARG A 89 -8.09 24.26 -4.61
C ARG A 89 -7.97 25.08 -3.33
N THR A 90 -9.08 25.66 -2.90
CA THR A 90 -9.18 26.29 -1.56
C THR A 90 -9.39 25.20 -0.50
N SER A 91 -8.59 25.24 0.56
CA SER A 91 -8.77 24.39 1.74
C SER A 91 -9.91 24.91 2.62
N THR A 92 -10.64 23.99 3.24
CA THR A 92 -11.57 24.30 4.34
C THR A 92 -10.81 24.54 5.65
N ALA A 93 -11.46 25.14 6.64
CA ALA A 93 -10.85 25.33 7.96
C ALA A 93 -10.44 24.00 8.63
N GLU A 94 -11.18 22.92 8.40
CA GLU A 94 -10.85 21.59 8.90
C GLU A 94 -9.60 21.02 8.22
N GLU A 95 -9.51 21.16 6.90
CA GLU A 95 -8.33 20.77 6.12
C GLU A 95 -7.10 21.58 6.53
N GLU A 96 -7.23 22.88 6.78
CA GLU A 96 -6.13 23.73 7.29
C GLU A 96 -5.69 23.36 8.71
N ALA A 97 -6.61 22.91 9.56
CA ALA A 97 -6.27 22.37 10.87
C ALA A 97 -5.50 21.05 10.72
N PHE A 98 -6.00 20.14 9.89
CA PHE A 98 -5.36 18.85 9.61
C PHE A 98 -3.95 19.01 9.02
N LEU A 99 -3.74 19.95 8.10
CA LEU A 99 -2.43 20.23 7.50
C LEU A 99 -1.35 20.70 8.49
N ARG A 100 -1.72 21.02 9.74
CA ARG A 100 -0.78 21.36 10.82
C ARG A 100 -0.42 20.16 11.71
N GLU A 101 -1.10 19.03 11.54
CA GLU A 101 -0.84 17.81 12.29
C GLU A 101 0.30 17.00 11.64
N PRO A 102 1.03 16.17 12.42
CA PRO A 102 1.92 15.17 11.86
C PRO A 102 1.18 14.23 10.89
N ASP A 103 1.91 13.62 9.95
CA ASP A 103 1.35 12.64 8.99
C ASP A 103 0.24 13.18 8.07
N SER A 104 0.10 14.51 7.94
CA SER A 104 -0.86 15.17 7.05
C SER A 104 -0.44 15.24 5.57
N ALA A 105 0.77 14.77 5.27
CA ALA A 105 1.37 14.67 3.93
C ALA A 105 2.29 13.43 3.84
N PHE A 106 2.69 13.09 2.61
CA PHE A 106 3.53 11.94 2.27
C PHE A 106 4.83 12.39 1.56
#